data_AF-A0A328EN68-F1
#
_entry.id   AF-A0A328EN68-F1
#
_cell.length_a   1.000
_cell.length_b   1.000
_cell.length_c   1.000
_cell.angle_alpha   90.00
_cell.angle_beta   90.00
_cell.angle_gamma   90.00
#
_symmetry.space_group_name_H-M   'P 1'
#
loop_
_entity.id
_entity.type
_entity.pdbx_description
1 polymer ?
#
loop_
_entity_poly.entity_id
_entity_poly.type
_entity_poly.pdbx_seq_one_letter_code
_entity_poly.pdbx_strand_id
1 'polypeptide(L)'
;MAIELSEYRKSFLESAKARAAGKEDGAIASFIDEAASSLLEIGAIPDYELAFYTGTGQKNRKLRVDGYALDEYDWTASLFIADFSGEEESDTLTRTQAVQVLTRLEAFIEEAVYGNLSNQMEISRPAYDLLDMLRIHRTEIRKIRLFLLTDKIASERIESLPQNDFHGIPLEYHIWDMARFHRIYVSTSGRDELDINLCEYLPQGVPCLEAHSARTETYRSYLCVIPGIVLADIYDKYGSRLLEGNVRSFLNTKVAVNKKIRETILRYPEMFFAYNNGIAATELMLK
;
A
#
# COMPACT_ATOMS: atom_id res chain seq x y z
N MET A 1 4.66 24.87 -7.29
CA MET A 1 6.07 24.48 -7.45
C MET A 1 6.20 23.15 -6.76
N ALA A 2 6.47 22.07 -7.48
CA ALA A 2 6.56 20.74 -6.89
C ALA A 2 7.75 20.70 -5.93
N ILE A 3 7.60 20.07 -4.75
CA ILE A 3 8.71 19.87 -3.82
C ILE A 3 9.80 19.05 -4.50
N GLU A 4 11.06 19.42 -4.35
CA GLU A 4 12.18 18.62 -4.89
C GLU A 4 12.36 17.34 -4.07
N LEU A 5 12.90 16.29 -4.69
CA LEU A 5 13.07 14.97 -4.02
C LEU A 5 13.90 15.07 -2.73
N SER A 6 14.96 15.89 -2.73
CA SER A 6 15.82 16.08 -1.56
C SER A 6 15.08 16.74 -0.40
N GLU A 7 14.24 17.74 -0.70
CA GLU A 7 13.42 18.45 0.29
C GLU A 7 12.31 17.54 0.83
N TYR A 8 11.66 16.77 -0.05
CA TYR A 8 10.68 15.77 0.35
C TYR A 8 11.28 14.71 1.27
N ARG A 9 12.44 14.13 0.91
CA ARG A 9 13.13 13.16 1.75
C ARG A 9 13.41 13.73 3.14
N LYS A 10 13.90 14.96 3.23
CA LYS A 10 14.17 15.63 4.51
C LYS A 10 12.89 15.75 5.34
N SER A 11 11.81 16.22 4.73
CA SER A 11 10.50 16.34 5.40
C SER A 11 9.95 14.98 5.86
N PHE A 12 10.08 13.94 5.04
CA PHE A 12 9.68 12.58 5.38
C PHE A 12 10.44 12.05 6.60
N LEU A 13 11.75 12.26 6.64
CA LEU A 13 12.60 11.85 7.77
C LEU A 13 12.32 12.66 9.04
N GLU A 14 12.03 13.95 8.93
CA GLU A 14 11.61 14.78 10.06
C GLU A 14 10.25 14.34 10.61
N SER A 15 9.31 13.98 9.73
CA SER A 15 8.01 13.41 10.12
C SER A 15 8.17 12.07 10.85
N ALA A 16 8.99 11.16 10.31
CA ALA A 16 9.33 9.91 10.98
C ALA A 16 9.98 10.16 12.36
N LYS A 17 10.90 11.12 12.50
CA LYS A 17 11.50 11.49 13.79
C LYS A 17 10.48 12.07 14.77
N ALA A 18 9.53 12.87 14.29
CA ALA A 18 8.47 13.42 15.13
C ALA A 18 7.54 12.33 15.69
N ARG A 19 7.26 11.26 14.91
CA ARG A 19 6.51 10.08 15.37
C ARG A 19 7.24 9.28 16.45
N ALA A 20 8.57 9.33 16.47
CA ALA A 20 9.39 8.68 17.50
C ALA A 20 9.26 9.35 18.87
N ALA A 21 8.92 10.66 18.94
CA ALA A 21 9.00 11.48 20.14
C ALA A 21 7.98 11.15 21.27
N GLY A 22 7.38 9.96 21.24
CA GLY A 22 6.45 9.46 22.26
C GLY A 22 6.28 7.94 22.29
N LYS A 23 7.08 7.18 21.53
CA LYS A 23 7.07 5.71 21.51
C LYS A 23 8.45 5.20 21.99
N GLU A 24 8.48 4.13 22.78
CA GLU A 24 9.74 3.47 23.17
C GLU A 24 10.43 2.76 21.98
N ASP A 25 9.73 2.67 20.85
CA ASP A 25 10.21 2.02 19.64
C ASP A 25 11.14 2.96 18.83
N GLY A 26 12.37 2.50 18.59
CA GLY A 26 13.46 3.30 18.02
C GLY A 26 13.24 3.84 16.60
N ALA A 27 14.27 4.49 16.04
CA ALA A 27 14.19 5.21 14.76
C ALA A 27 13.64 4.38 13.58
N ILE A 28 13.99 3.09 13.51
CA ILE A 28 13.49 2.16 12.48
C ILE A 28 11.96 2.00 12.58
N ALA A 29 11.43 1.89 13.79
CA ALA A 29 10.01 1.69 13.99
C ALA A 29 9.20 2.88 13.52
N SER A 30 9.69 4.08 13.83
CA SER A 30 9.03 5.32 13.41
C SER A 30 9.14 5.56 11.90
N PHE A 31 10.22 5.12 11.28
CA PHE A 31 10.35 5.11 9.82
C PHE A 31 9.37 4.13 9.16
N ILE A 32 9.25 2.90 9.67
CA ILE A 32 8.27 1.93 9.17
C ILE A 32 6.85 2.47 9.35
N ASP A 33 6.55 3.10 10.48
CA ASP A 33 5.24 3.69 10.77
C ASP A 33 4.88 4.79 9.75
N GLU A 34 5.81 5.71 9.46
CA GLU A 34 5.65 6.73 8.42
C GLU A 34 5.46 6.13 7.01
N ALA A 35 6.31 5.16 6.65
CA ALA A 35 6.26 4.54 5.34
C ALA A 35 5.00 3.68 5.14
N ALA A 36 4.61 2.87 6.13
CA ALA A 36 3.41 2.06 6.10
C ALA A 36 2.13 2.92 6.12
N SER A 37 2.11 4.02 6.88
CA SER A 37 1.04 5.03 6.79
C SER A 37 0.87 5.54 5.36
N SER A 38 1.98 5.90 4.70
CA SER A 38 1.96 6.37 3.31
C SER A 38 1.40 5.30 2.36
N LEU A 39 1.73 4.01 2.58
CA LEU A 39 1.19 2.89 1.79
C LEU A 39 -0.31 2.67 2.04
N LEU A 40 -0.77 2.86 3.27
CA LEU A 40 -2.18 2.75 3.64
C LEU A 40 -3.01 3.85 2.99
N GLU A 41 -2.54 5.09 3.02
CA GLU A 41 -3.24 6.26 2.45
C GLU A 41 -3.53 6.09 0.96
N ILE A 42 -2.59 5.49 0.22
CA ILE A 42 -2.71 5.25 -1.23
C ILE A 42 -3.44 3.95 -1.56
N GLY A 43 -3.83 3.16 -0.55
CA GLY A 43 -4.51 1.87 -0.72
C GLY A 43 -3.61 0.73 -1.20
N ALA A 44 -2.28 0.84 -1.07
CA ALA A 44 -1.37 -0.26 -1.43
C ALA A 44 -1.47 -1.43 -0.43
N ILE A 45 -1.87 -1.15 0.81
CA ILE A 45 -2.16 -2.11 1.87
C ILE A 45 -3.48 -1.74 2.57
N PRO A 46 -4.23 -2.72 3.12
CA PRO A 46 -5.54 -2.47 3.72
C PRO A 46 -5.47 -1.89 5.14
N ASP A 47 -4.41 -2.22 5.88
CA ASP A 47 -4.08 -1.78 7.24
C ASP A 47 -2.60 -2.12 7.50
N TYR A 48 -2.06 -1.89 8.71
CA TYR A 48 -0.77 -2.45 9.13
C TYR A 48 -0.60 -2.52 10.65
N GLU A 49 0.25 -3.44 11.10
CA GLU A 49 0.70 -3.57 12.47
C GLU A 49 2.23 -3.54 12.52
N LEU A 50 2.79 -2.82 13.50
CA LEU A 50 4.23 -2.79 13.75
C LEU A 50 4.63 -4.06 14.51
N ALA A 51 5.62 -4.79 14.00
CA ALA A 51 5.99 -6.09 14.52
C ALA A 51 7.48 -6.33 14.32
N PHE A 52 8.27 -5.95 15.33
CA PHE A 52 9.72 -6.03 15.27
C PHE A 52 10.24 -7.37 15.78
N TYR A 53 10.98 -8.05 14.92
CA TYR A 53 11.75 -9.21 15.31
C TYR A 53 13.08 -9.24 14.57
N THR A 54 14.15 -9.59 15.28
CA THR A 54 15.45 -9.92 14.69
C THR A 54 15.97 -11.16 15.39
N GLY A 55 16.45 -12.13 14.61
CA GLY A 55 16.90 -13.40 15.16
C GLY A 55 17.73 -14.21 14.17
N THR A 56 18.03 -15.44 14.55
CA THR A 56 18.79 -16.39 13.74
C THR A 56 17.99 -17.69 13.62
N GLY A 57 17.68 -18.09 12.39
CA GLY A 57 16.96 -19.32 12.07
C GLY A 57 17.89 -20.49 11.80
N GLN A 58 17.34 -21.56 11.22
CA GLN A 58 18.13 -22.73 10.82
C GLN A 58 19.24 -22.33 9.85
N LYS A 59 20.35 -23.08 9.91
CA LYS A 59 21.56 -22.85 9.10
C LYS A 59 22.13 -21.44 9.26
N ASN A 60 21.95 -20.82 10.43
CA ASN A 60 22.40 -19.46 10.74
C ASN A 60 21.85 -18.37 9.78
N ARG A 61 20.67 -18.59 9.19
CA ARG A 61 20.00 -17.57 8.37
C ARG A 61 19.53 -16.42 9.27
N LYS A 62 19.82 -15.19 8.86
CA LYS A 62 19.35 -14.00 9.57
C LYS A 62 17.86 -13.81 9.32
N LEU A 63 17.09 -13.64 10.38
CA LEU A 63 15.65 -13.39 10.36
C LEU A 63 15.41 -11.95 10.74
N ARG A 64 14.54 -11.25 10.01
CA ARG A 64 14.05 -9.94 10.41
C ARG A 64 12.69 -9.64 9.78
N VAL A 65 11.82 -9.04 10.57
CA VAL A 65 10.57 -8.40 10.14
C VAL A 65 10.37 -7.16 11.00
N ASP A 66 9.81 -6.11 10.41
CA ASP A 66 9.57 -4.84 11.10
C ASP A 66 8.06 -4.48 11.16
N GLY A 67 7.22 -5.17 10.39
CA GLY A 67 5.76 -5.01 10.45
C GLY A 67 5.06 -5.92 9.45
N TYR A 68 3.72 -5.91 9.47
CA TYR A 68 2.91 -6.68 8.54
C TYR A 68 1.53 -6.08 8.30
N ALA A 69 0.84 -6.56 7.28
CA ALA A 69 -0.55 -6.31 6.99
C ALA A 69 -1.19 -7.58 6.44
N LEU A 70 -2.42 -7.89 6.85
CA LEU A 70 -3.18 -9.00 6.31
C LEU A 70 -4.43 -8.46 5.60
N ASP A 71 -4.59 -8.82 4.33
CA ASP A 71 -5.87 -8.68 3.65
C ASP A 71 -6.67 -9.98 3.83
N GLU A 72 -7.66 -9.98 4.72
CA GLU A 72 -8.50 -11.15 5.00
C GLU A 72 -9.47 -11.49 3.84
N TYR A 73 -9.66 -10.57 2.88
CA TYR A 73 -10.58 -10.80 1.75
C TYR A 73 -10.00 -11.74 0.71
N ASP A 74 -8.75 -11.51 0.33
CA ASP A 74 -8.04 -12.33 -0.65
C ASP A 74 -6.92 -13.18 -0.04
N TRP A 75 -6.76 -13.10 1.29
CA TRP A 75 -5.73 -13.76 2.07
C TRP A 75 -4.31 -13.41 1.59
N THR A 76 -4.08 -12.12 1.35
CA THR A 76 -2.75 -11.61 1.03
C THR A 76 -2.02 -11.13 2.28
N ALA A 77 -0.93 -11.80 2.64
CA ALA A 77 -0.04 -11.38 3.72
C ALA A 77 1.05 -10.45 3.17
N SER A 78 1.15 -9.24 3.71
CA SER A 78 2.20 -8.28 3.37
C SER A 78 3.15 -8.14 4.56
N LEU A 79 4.46 -8.29 4.34
CA LEU A 79 5.46 -8.14 5.41
C LEU A 79 6.43 -7.01 5.05
N PHE A 80 6.80 -6.21 6.04
CA PHE A 80 7.66 -5.03 5.90
C PHE A 80 9.05 -5.27 6.49
N ILE A 81 10.07 -4.77 5.81
CA ILE A 81 11.43 -4.65 6.34
C ILE A 81 12.05 -3.32 5.91
N ALA A 82 12.74 -2.65 6.84
CA ALA A 82 13.42 -1.39 6.58
C ALA A 82 14.91 -1.58 6.28
N ASP A 83 15.36 -0.96 5.20
CA ASP A 83 16.76 -0.55 5.01
C ASP A 83 16.86 0.96 5.26
N PHE A 84 17.07 1.33 6.52
CA PHE A 84 17.03 2.71 6.99
C PHE A 84 18.42 3.14 7.48
N SER A 85 18.99 4.20 6.89
CA SER A 85 20.22 4.83 7.40
C SER A 85 19.92 6.02 8.32
N GLY A 86 18.93 6.85 7.96
CA GLY A 86 18.59 8.07 8.70
C GLY A 86 19.60 9.22 8.50
N GLU A 87 20.56 9.02 7.60
CA GLU A 87 21.61 9.98 7.26
C GLU A 87 21.05 11.16 6.44
N GLU A 88 21.69 12.33 6.55
CA GLU A 88 21.27 13.53 5.81
C GLU A 88 21.41 13.33 4.29
N GLU A 89 22.48 12.67 3.85
CA GLU A 89 22.69 12.30 2.46
C GLU A 89 22.15 10.90 2.17
N SER A 90 21.50 10.75 1.02
CA SER A 90 20.96 9.46 0.58
C SER A 90 22.01 8.66 -0.16
N ASP A 91 22.33 7.48 0.37
CA ASP A 91 23.02 6.45 -0.41
C ASP A 91 22.09 5.88 -1.50
N THR A 92 22.70 5.16 -2.46
CA THR A 92 21.96 4.36 -3.45
C THR A 92 21.71 2.95 -2.92
N LEU A 93 20.46 2.49 -2.95
CA LEU A 93 20.13 1.09 -2.72
C LEU A 93 20.45 0.28 -3.98
N THR A 94 21.34 -0.70 -3.84
CA THR A 94 21.68 -1.64 -4.92
C THR A 94 20.78 -2.88 -4.90
N ARG A 95 20.63 -3.54 -6.07
CA ARG A 95 19.87 -4.80 -6.19
C ARG A 95 20.37 -5.88 -5.23
N THR A 96 21.69 -6.00 -5.06
CA THR A 96 22.30 -6.98 -4.14
C THR A 96 21.90 -6.72 -2.70
N GLN A 97 21.94 -5.46 -2.24
CA GLN A 97 21.49 -5.10 -0.90
C GLN A 97 20.00 -5.37 -0.72
N ALA A 98 19.17 -4.98 -1.69
CA ALA A 98 17.73 -5.21 -1.63
C ALA A 98 17.39 -6.70 -1.46
N VAL A 99 17.98 -7.57 -2.29
CA VAL A 99 17.81 -9.03 -2.18
C VAL A 99 18.30 -9.55 -0.83
N GLN A 100 19.45 -9.10 -0.35
CA GLN A 100 20.00 -9.52 0.95
C GLN A 100 19.13 -9.11 2.14
N VAL A 101 18.37 -8.01 2.04
CA VAL A 101 17.43 -7.60 3.07
C VAL A 101 16.14 -8.40 2.95
N LEU A 102 15.57 -8.53 1.76
CA LEU A 102 14.32 -9.28 1.49
C LEU A 102 14.43 -10.77 1.84
N THR A 103 15.57 -11.40 1.58
CA THR A 103 15.83 -12.80 2.00
C THR A 103 15.72 -13.04 3.50
N ARG A 104 15.83 -12.00 4.34
CA ARG A 104 15.61 -12.11 5.80
C ARG A 104 14.12 -12.22 6.14
N LEU A 105 13.25 -11.57 5.36
CA LEU A 105 11.80 -11.73 5.46
C LEU A 105 11.39 -13.14 5.00
N GLU A 106 11.92 -13.61 3.87
CA GLU A 106 11.65 -14.97 3.39
C GLU A 106 12.08 -16.02 4.43
N ALA A 107 13.28 -15.86 4.99
CA ALA A 107 13.75 -16.74 6.04
C ALA A 107 12.88 -16.67 7.30
N PHE A 108 12.38 -15.47 7.67
CA PHE A 108 11.45 -15.31 8.77
C PHE A 108 10.14 -16.07 8.52
N ILE A 109 9.55 -15.96 7.33
CA ILE A 109 8.31 -16.68 6.97
C ILE A 109 8.53 -18.20 7.04
N GLU A 110 9.64 -18.70 6.49
CA GLU A 110 9.98 -20.13 6.55
C GLU A 110 10.07 -20.63 7.99
N GLU A 111 10.77 -19.90 8.87
CA GLU A 111 10.91 -20.28 10.29
C GLU A 111 9.62 -20.08 11.10
N ALA A 112 8.81 -19.08 10.74
CA ALA A 112 7.51 -18.84 11.34
C ALA A 112 6.57 -20.01 11.02
N VAL A 113 6.44 -20.40 9.76
CA VAL A 113 5.47 -21.44 9.33
C VAL A 113 5.96 -22.85 9.64
N TYR A 114 7.21 -23.18 9.33
CA TYR A 114 7.74 -24.56 9.39
C TYR A 114 8.85 -24.78 10.42
N GLY A 115 9.36 -23.70 11.02
CA GLY A 115 10.43 -23.76 12.02
C GLY A 115 9.93 -23.87 13.46
N ASN A 116 10.82 -23.52 14.40
CA ASN A 116 10.55 -23.52 15.84
C ASN A 116 10.59 -22.10 16.44
N LEU A 117 10.31 -21.09 15.61
CA LEU A 117 10.41 -19.69 15.99
C LEU A 117 9.49 -19.33 17.16
N SER A 118 8.36 -20.03 17.32
CA SER A 118 7.41 -19.87 18.43
C SER A 118 8.04 -20.09 19.81
N ASN A 119 9.06 -20.94 19.90
CA ASN A 119 9.75 -21.24 21.17
C ASN A 119 10.84 -20.23 21.50
N GLN A 120 11.19 -19.36 20.54
CA GLN A 120 12.25 -18.36 20.65
C GLN A 120 11.70 -16.94 20.81
N MET A 121 10.37 -16.79 20.75
CA MET A 121 9.67 -15.52 20.79
C MET A 121 8.76 -15.45 22.02
N GLU A 122 8.75 -14.28 22.65
CA GLU A 122 7.87 -13.99 23.78
C GLU A 122 6.44 -13.73 23.27
N ILE A 123 5.45 -14.38 23.89
CA ILE A 123 4.04 -14.35 23.46
C ILE A 123 3.43 -12.94 23.52
N SER A 124 3.92 -12.08 24.42
CA SER A 124 3.42 -10.71 24.61
C SER A 124 3.82 -9.74 23.49
N ARG A 125 4.69 -10.16 22.55
CA ARG A 125 5.23 -9.27 21.51
C ARG A 125 4.35 -9.30 20.25
N PRO A 126 4.13 -8.16 19.58
CA PRO A 126 3.37 -8.10 18.32
C PRO A 126 3.90 -9.01 17.20
N ALA A 127 5.21 -9.27 17.20
CA ALA A 127 5.80 -10.21 16.24
C ALA A 127 5.38 -11.67 16.48
N TYR A 128 4.96 -12.03 17.70
CA TYR A 128 4.36 -13.34 17.98
C TYR A 128 2.97 -13.47 17.34
N ASP A 129 2.17 -12.40 17.35
CA ASP A 129 0.87 -12.39 16.67
C ASP A 129 1.02 -12.62 15.16
N LEU A 130 2.02 -11.99 14.53
CA LEU A 130 2.38 -12.28 13.14
C LEU A 130 2.75 -13.75 12.94
N LEU A 131 3.59 -14.31 13.81
CA LEU A 131 3.98 -15.71 13.74
C LEU A 131 2.76 -16.63 13.82
N ASP A 132 1.86 -16.39 14.78
CA ASP A 132 0.67 -17.20 14.98
C ASP A 132 -0.29 -17.07 13.81
N MET A 133 -0.51 -15.86 13.29
CA MET A 133 -1.29 -15.58 12.09
C MET A 133 -0.77 -16.37 10.89
N LEU A 134 0.55 -16.33 10.61
CA LEU A 134 1.16 -17.08 9.50
C LEU A 134 1.01 -18.59 9.68
N ARG A 135 1.04 -19.11 10.91
CA ARG A 135 0.90 -20.55 11.20
C ARG A 135 -0.54 -21.04 11.07
N ILE A 136 -1.48 -20.30 11.65
CA ILE A 136 -2.90 -20.62 11.70
C ILE A 136 -3.47 -20.54 10.29
N HIS A 137 -3.17 -19.47 9.56
CA HIS A 137 -3.74 -19.20 8.24
C HIS A 137 -2.88 -19.66 7.07
N ARG A 138 -1.88 -20.54 7.30
CA ARG A 138 -0.93 -20.98 6.27
C ARG A 138 -1.60 -21.61 5.04
N THR A 139 -2.79 -22.20 5.20
CA THR A 139 -3.54 -22.85 4.12
C THR A 139 -4.46 -21.89 3.37
N GLU A 140 -4.79 -20.77 3.99
CA GLU A 140 -5.67 -19.74 3.47
C GLU A 140 -4.88 -18.67 2.73
N ILE A 141 -3.66 -18.35 3.18
CA ILE A 141 -2.77 -17.37 2.53
C ILE A 141 -2.54 -17.77 1.07
N ARG A 142 -3.01 -16.91 0.15
CA ARG A 142 -2.93 -17.14 -1.31
C ARG A 142 -1.81 -16.37 -1.97
N LYS A 143 -1.27 -15.36 -1.30
CA LYS A 143 -0.23 -14.48 -1.81
C LYS A 143 0.56 -13.89 -0.67
N ILE A 144 1.86 -13.75 -0.86
CA ILE A 144 2.73 -13.04 0.07
C ILE A 144 3.41 -11.88 -0.65
N ARG A 145 3.28 -10.67 -0.10
CA ARG A 145 3.95 -9.45 -0.58
C ARG A 145 5.08 -9.08 0.39
N LEU A 146 6.30 -8.95 -0.11
CA LEU A 146 7.48 -8.58 0.66
C LEU A 146 7.87 -7.14 0.32
N PHE A 147 7.71 -6.25 1.28
CA PHE A 147 7.97 -4.83 1.14
C PHE A 147 9.31 -4.46 1.77
N LEU A 148 10.23 -3.95 0.94
CA LEU A 148 11.45 -3.28 1.40
C LEU A 148 11.20 -1.77 1.39
N LEU A 149 11.18 -1.17 2.57
CA LEU A 149 11.03 0.27 2.76
C LEU A 149 12.41 0.87 3.01
N THR A 150 12.80 1.92 2.28
CA THR A 150 14.14 2.52 2.44
C THR A 150 14.11 4.04 2.33
N ASP A 151 14.96 4.70 3.11
CA ASP A 151 15.22 6.12 2.99
C ASP A 151 16.26 6.44 1.89
N LYS A 152 16.71 5.44 1.14
CA LYS A 152 17.63 5.58 0.01
C LYS A 152 16.88 5.82 -1.30
N ILE A 153 17.65 6.06 -2.38
CA ILE A 153 17.16 6.02 -3.76
C ILE A 153 17.59 4.69 -4.38
N ALA A 154 16.65 3.96 -4.98
CA ALA A 154 16.94 2.70 -5.64
C ALA A 154 17.67 2.94 -6.97
N SER A 155 18.70 2.13 -7.25
CA SER A 155 19.33 2.14 -8.57
C SER A 155 18.35 1.67 -9.66
N GLU A 156 18.46 2.22 -10.88
CA GLU A 156 17.65 1.85 -12.06
C GLU A 156 17.66 0.33 -12.35
N ARG A 157 18.71 -0.39 -11.95
CA ARG A 157 18.86 -1.85 -12.17
C ARG A 157 17.94 -2.74 -11.31
N ILE A 158 17.06 -2.14 -10.50
CA ILE A 158 16.13 -2.86 -9.60
C ILE A 158 14.77 -3.14 -10.27
N GLU A 159 14.59 -2.74 -11.53
CA GLU A 159 13.31 -2.76 -12.28
C GLU A 159 12.50 -4.07 -12.26
N SER A 160 13.11 -5.23 -11.98
CA SER A 160 12.34 -6.42 -11.61
C SER A 160 13.13 -7.36 -10.69
N LEU A 161 12.52 -7.71 -9.56
CA LEU A 161 12.93 -8.87 -8.78
C LEU A 161 12.28 -10.12 -9.38
N PRO A 162 12.97 -11.27 -9.37
CA PRO A 162 12.45 -12.49 -9.96
C PRO A 162 11.14 -12.90 -9.28
N GLN A 163 10.20 -13.42 -10.06
CA GLN A 163 9.05 -14.11 -9.50
C GLN A 163 9.54 -15.36 -8.75
N ASN A 164 9.03 -15.54 -7.55
CA ASN A 164 9.37 -16.66 -6.69
C ASN A 164 8.09 -17.17 -6.03
N ASP A 165 8.17 -18.33 -5.38
CA ASP A 165 7.07 -18.87 -4.59
C ASP A 165 7.57 -19.39 -3.24
N PHE A 166 6.66 -19.41 -2.27
CA PHE A 166 6.83 -20.00 -0.97
C PHE A 166 5.93 -21.24 -0.87
N HIS A 167 6.49 -22.42 -1.14
CA HIS A 167 5.75 -23.69 -1.14
C HIS A 167 4.48 -23.66 -2.00
N GLY A 168 4.55 -23.05 -3.18
CA GLY A 168 3.43 -22.87 -4.10
C GLY A 168 2.58 -21.61 -3.88
N ILE A 169 2.87 -20.80 -2.86
CA ILE A 169 2.25 -19.49 -2.63
C ILE A 169 3.06 -18.42 -3.37
N PRO A 170 2.49 -17.66 -4.33
CA PRO A 170 3.20 -16.60 -5.04
C PRO A 170 3.83 -15.56 -4.11
N LEU A 171 5.11 -15.25 -4.34
CA LEU A 171 5.84 -14.16 -3.69
C LEU A 171 5.94 -12.96 -4.65
N GLU A 172 5.50 -11.80 -4.17
CA GLU A 172 5.68 -10.52 -4.84
C GLU A 172 6.62 -9.63 -4.03
N TYR A 173 7.59 -9.02 -4.69
CA TYR A 173 8.54 -8.13 -4.05
C TYR A 173 8.25 -6.68 -4.41
N HIS A 174 8.18 -5.82 -3.39
CA HIS A 174 7.85 -4.42 -3.52
C HIS A 174 8.95 -3.58 -2.87
N ILE A 175 9.69 -2.84 -3.69
CA ILE A 175 10.70 -1.89 -3.18
C ILE A 175 10.10 -0.49 -3.19
N TRP A 176 10.19 0.16 -2.04
CA TRP A 176 9.71 1.51 -1.79
C TRP A 176 10.85 2.37 -1.31
N ASP A 177 11.41 3.10 -2.26
CA ASP A 177 12.46 4.07 -2.06
C ASP A 177 11.89 5.50 -1.99
N MET A 178 12.73 6.46 -1.63
CA MET A 178 12.29 7.86 -1.49
C MET A 178 11.79 8.45 -2.81
N ALA A 179 12.34 8.03 -3.95
CA ALA A 179 11.87 8.48 -5.25
C ALA A 179 10.44 7.99 -5.55
N ARG A 180 10.08 6.76 -5.16
CA ARG A 180 8.72 6.24 -5.32
C ARG A 180 7.72 6.93 -4.40
N PHE A 181 8.07 7.13 -3.13
CA PHE A 181 7.22 7.90 -2.21
C PHE A 181 7.04 9.35 -2.69
N HIS A 182 8.09 9.98 -3.17
CA HIS A 182 8.04 11.33 -3.75
C HIS A 182 7.14 11.41 -4.98
N ARG A 183 7.21 10.45 -5.92
CA ARG A 183 6.32 10.43 -7.09
C ARG A 183 4.85 10.43 -6.70
N ILE A 184 4.48 9.68 -5.66
CA ILE A 184 3.10 9.62 -5.19
C ILE A 184 2.72 10.84 -4.37
N TYR A 185 3.65 11.37 -3.57
CA TYR A 185 3.44 12.62 -2.88
C TYR A 185 3.21 13.77 -3.86
N VAL A 186 4.01 13.88 -4.92
CA VAL A 186 3.87 14.89 -5.96
C VAL A 186 2.59 14.67 -6.76
N SER A 187 2.17 13.43 -7.03
CA SER A 187 0.88 13.20 -7.69
C SER A 187 -0.30 13.60 -6.79
N THR A 188 -0.23 13.28 -5.50
CA THR A 188 -1.28 13.58 -4.52
C THR A 188 -1.32 15.07 -4.13
N SER A 189 -0.15 15.73 -4.09
CA SER A 189 0.00 17.15 -3.70
C SER A 189 -0.05 18.10 -4.89
N GLY A 190 0.30 17.61 -6.07
CA GLY A 190 0.13 18.29 -7.34
C GLY A 190 -1.33 18.15 -7.76
N ARG A 191 -2.08 19.24 -7.67
CA ARG A 191 -3.36 19.41 -8.37
C ARG A 191 -3.14 19.47 -9.89
N ASP A 192 -2.42 18.54 -10.47
CA ASP A 192 -2.44 18.34 -11.91
C ASP A 192 -3.62 17.41 -12.18
N GLU A 193 -4.82 18.02 -12.20
CA GLU A 193 -6.04 17.36 -12.67
C GLU A 193 -5.71 16.58 -13.94
N LEU A 194 -5.86 15.26 -13.88
CA LEU A 194 -5.64 14.40 -15.03
C LEU A 194 -6.85 14.52 -15.96
N ASP A 195 -6.77 15.44 -16.91
CA ASP A 195 -7.80 15.60 -17.94
C ASP A 195 -7.68 14.49 -19.00
N ILE A 196 -8.65 13.56 -18.98
CA ILE A 196 -8.77 12.49 -19.97
C ILE A 196 -9.97 12.80 -20.86
N ASN A 197 -9.70 13.16 -22.11
CA ASN A 197 -10.74 13.31 -23.10
C ASN A 197 -11.19 11.93 -23.61
N LEU A 198 -12.23 11.37 -23.00
CA LEU A 198 -12.76 10.05 -23.37
C LEU A 198 -13.30 10.00 -24.81
N CYS A 199 -13.64 11.14 -25.42
CA CYS A 199 -14.06 11.20 -26.82
C CYS A 199 -12.94 10.85 -27.81
N GLU A 200 -11.67 10.89 -27.39
CA GLU A 200 -10.53 10.41 -28.19
C GLU A 200 -10.53 8.88 -28.35
N TYR A 201 -11.12 8.16 -27.39
CA TYR A 201 -11.18 6.70 -27.37
C TYR A 201 -12.56 6.16 -27.74
N LEU A 202 -13.61 6.91 -27.38
CA LEU A 202 -15.02 6.59 -27.62
C LEU A 202 -15.67 7.76 -28.35
N PRO A 203 -15.72 7.76 -29.70
CA PRO A 203 -16.24 8.90 -30.49
C PRO A 203 -17.68 9.31 -30.17
N GLN A 204 -18.47 8.40 -29.58
CA GLN A 204 -19.86 8.64 -29.17
C GLN A 204 -19.99 8.98 -27.67
N GLY A 205 -18.87 9.15 -26.96
CA GLY A 205 -18.82 9.29 -25.51
C GLY A 205 -19.01 7.97 -24.77
N VAL A 206 -18.99 8.03 -23.44
CA VAL A 206 -19.23 6.85 -22.59
C VAL A 206 -20.73 6.57 -22.53
N PRO A 207 -21.20 5.38 -22.94
CA PRO A 207 -22.60 5.01 -22.79
C PRO A 207 -22.98 5.01 -21.31
N CYS A 208 -24.06 5.73 -20.97
CA CYS A 208 -24.52 5.85 -19.60
C CYS A 208 -26.04 5.62 -19.49
N LEU A 209 -26.46 5.06 -18.35
CA LEU A 209 -27.86 4.87 -17.97
C LEU A 209 -28.12 5.64 -16.68
N GLU A 210 -29.13 6.50 -16.66
CA GLU A 210 -29.52 7.20 -15.43
C GLU A 210 -30.12 6.22 -14.41
N ALA A 211 -29.57 6.20 -13.20
CA ALA A 211 -30.05 5.40 -12.08
C ALA A 211 -31.18 6.14 -11.36
N HIS A 212 -32.38 6.08 -11.94
CA HIS A 212 -33.58 6.83 -11.53
C HIS A 212 -33.97 6.68 -10.05
N SER A 213 -33.62 5.55 -9.42
CA SER A 213 -33.92 5.26 -8.01
C SER A 213 -33.03 5.98 -6.99
N ALA A 214 -31.94 6.62 -7.43
CA ALA A 214 -31.01 7.39 -6.58
C ALA A 214 -31.14 8.90 -6.82
N ARG A 215 -32.18 9.34 -7.55
CA ARG A 215 -32.37 10.75 -7.91
C ARG A 215 -32.83 11.55 -6.69
N THR A 216 -31.99 12.48 -6.24
CA THR A 216 -32.35 13.52 -5.28
C THR A 216 -32.44 14.87 -6.00
N GLU A 217 -32.91 15.93 -5.33
CA GLU A 217 -32.90 17.28 -5.90
C GLU A 217 -31.47 17.83 -6.11
N THR A 218 -30.46 17.22 -5.47
CA THR A 218 -29.09 17.73 -5.40
C THR A 218 -28.08 16.97 -6.26
N TYR A 219 -28.34 15.74 -6.70
CA TYR A 219 -27.43 15.02 -7.59
C TYR A 219 -28.16 14.00 -8.51
N ARG A 220 -27.54 13.72 -9.66
CA ARG A 220 -27.95 12.65 -10.59
C ARG A 220 -26.90 11.55 -10.61
N SER A 221 -27.35 10.31 -10.76
CA SER A 221 -26.48 9.14 -10.78
C SER A 221 -26.58 8.43 -12.13
N TYR A 222 -25.43 8.02 -12.65
CA TYR A 222 -25.33 7.33 -13.92
C TYR A 222 -24.53 6.04 -13.76
N LEU A 223 -24.98 4.98 -14.40
CA LEU A 223 -24.22 3.75 -14.60
C LEU A 223 -23.58 3.80 -15.98
N CYS A 224 -22.25 3.72 -16.02
CA CYS A 224 -21.48 3.81 -17.25
C CYS A 224 -20.80 2.47 -17.54
N VAL A 225 -20.63 2.14 -18.82
CA VAL A 225 -19.86 0.96 -19.26
C VAL A 225 -18.71 1.42 -20.14
N ILE A 226 -17.48 1.12 -19.73
CA ILE A 226 -16.26 1.43 -20.48
C ILE A 226 -15.66 0.12 -20.98
N PRO A 227 -15.34 -0.01 -22.28
CA PRO A 227 -14.64 -1.18 -22.80
C PRO A 227 -13.27 -1.36 -22.13
N GLY A 228 -12.93 -2.60 -21.78
CA GLY A 228 -11.64 -2.90 -21.13
C GLY A 228 -10.41 -2.49 -21.93
N ILE A 229 -10.49 -2.51 -23.28
CA ILE A 229 -9.42 -2.05 -24.16
C ILE A 229 -9.15 -0.54 -24.01
N VAL A 230 -10.19 0.26 -23.83
CA VAL A 230 -10.05 1.71 -23.61
C VAL A 230 -9.38 1.98 -22.27
N LEU A 231 -9.72 1.22 -21.23
CA LEU A 231 -9.05 1.31 -19.94
C LEU A 231 -7.57 0.92 -20.03
N ALA A 232 -7.26 -0.13 -20.80
CA ALA A 232 -5.87 -0.54 -21.05
C ALA A 232 -5.08 0.55 -21.79
N ASP A 233 -5.64 1.14 -22.84
CA ASP A 233 -4.98 2.21 -23.61
C ASP A 233 -4.75 3.47 -22.77
N ILE A 234 -5.73 3.86 -21.94
CA ILE A 234 -5.59 4.98 -21.00
C ILE A 234 -4.52 4.65 -19.95
N TYR A 235 -4.48 3.41 -19.46
CA TYR A 235 -3.46 2.97 -18.51
C TYR A 235 -2.06 2.97 -19.14
N ASP A 236 -1.89 2.50 -20.37
CA ASP A 236 -0.60 2.52 -21.08
C ASP A 236 -0.10 3.95 -21.30
N LYS A 237 -1.02 4.92 -21.52
CA LYS A 237 -0.68 6.33 -21.74
C LYS A 237 -0.38 7.11 -20.47
N TYR A 238 -1.14 6.90 -19.40
CA TYR A 238 -1.07 7.71 -18.17
C TYR A 238 -0.48 6.97 -16.96
N GLY A 239 -0.31 5.65 -17.06
CA GLY A 239 0.34 4.80 -16.07
C GLY A 239 -0.25 4.92 -14.67
N SER A 240 0.64 5.00 -13.68
CA SER A 240 0.28 5.11 -12.26
C SER A 240 -0.50 6.39 -11.90
N ARG A 241 -0.54 7.41 -12.78
CA ARG A 241 -1.35 8.62 -12.57
C ARG A 241 -2.85 8.35 -12.70
N LEU A 242 -3.26 7.30 -13.42
CA LEU A 242 -4.66 6.90 -13.55
C LEU A 242 -5.18 6.18 -12.30
N LEU A 243 -4.29 5.52 -11.55
CA LEU A 243 -4.64 4.67 -10.41
C LEU A 243 -4.71 5.43 -9.08
N GLU A 244 -4.91 6.75 -9.13
CA GLU A 244 -5.15 7.54 -7.92
C GLU A 244 -6.43 7.08 -7.22
N GLY A 245 -6.22 6.30 -6.15
CA GLY A 245 -7.10 6.13 -5.00
C GLY A 245 -8.57 5.89 -5.31
N ASN A 246 -8.94 4.70 -5.79
CA ASN A 246 -10.28 4.11 -5.57
C ASN A 246 -10.44 2.62 -5.91
N VAL A 247 -9.36 1.87 -6.13
CA VAL A 247 -9.44 0.40 -6.20
C VAL A 247 -9.17 -0.16 -4.80
N ARG A 248 -10.23 -0.47 -4.04
CA ARG A 248 -10.11 -1.07 -2.70
C ARG A 248 -10.70 -2.47 -2.67
N SER A 249 -10.00 -3.41 -2.03
CA SER A 249 -10.63 -4.61 -1.47
C SER A 249 -11.60 -4.19 -0.34
N PHE A 250 -12.64 -4.98 -0.14
CA PHE A 250 -13.87 -4.60 0.56
C PHE A 250 -13.70 -4.29 2.08
N LEU A 251 -14.80 -3.90 2.72
CA LEU A 251 -15.00 -3.21 4.01
C LEU A 251 -14.41 -3.86 5.32
N ASN A 252 -13.19 -3.55 5.78
CA ASN A 252 -12.78 -3.93 7.16
C ASN A 252 -13.17 -2.88 8.23
N THR A 253 -14.07 -3.20 9.16
CA THR A 253 -14.73 -2.31 10.14
C THR A 253 -13.83 -1.45 11.06
N LYS A 254 -12.50 -1.62 11.04
CA LYS A 254 -11.55 -0.91 11.91
C LYS A 254 -11.03 0.42 11.35
N VAL A 255 -11.17 0.69 10.05
CA VAL A 255 -10.60 1.89 9.42
C VAL A 255 -11.54 3.10 9.54
N ALA A 256 -10.99 4.30 9.76
CA ALA A 256 -11.74 5.57 9.90
C ALA A 256 -12.74 5.87 8.77
N VAL A 257 -12.51 5.30 7.58
CA VAL A 257 -13.42 5.35 6.44
C VAL A 257 -14.73 4.62 6.72
N ASN A 258 -14.71 3.42 7.32
CA ASN A 258 -15.92 2.66 7.63
C ASN A 258 -16.78 3.30 8.72
N LYS A 259 -16.18 4.11 9.59
CA LYS A 259 -16.92 5.00 10.49
C LYS A 259 -17.72 6.04 9.70
N LYS A 260 -17.16 6.62 8.64
CA LYS A 260 -17.84 7.58 7.75
C LYS A 260 -18.91 6.89 6.89
N ILE A 261 -18.64 5.70 6.34
CA ILE A 261 -19.65 4.90 5.60
C ILE A 261 -20.86 4.62 6.50
N ARG A 262 -20.60 4.13 7.71
CA ARG A 262 -21.64 3.90 8.73
C ARG A 262 -22.36 5.18 9.12
N GLU A 263 -21.63 6.28 9.28
CA GLU A 263 -22.22 7.59 9.56
C GLU A 263 -23.12 8.06 8.41
N THR A 264 -22.73 7.87 7.15
CA THR A 264 -23.57 8.17 5.99
C THR A 264 -24.83 7.32 6.00
N ILE A 265 -24.76 6.00 6.24
CA ILE A 265 -25.96 5.15 6.36
C ILE A 265 -26.89 5.65 7.47
N LEU A 266 -26.34 6.06 8.62
CA LEU A 266 -27.12 6.43 9.80
C LEU A 266 -27.66 7.87 9.76
N ARG A 267 -26.96 8.80 9.10
CA ARG A 267 -27.27 10.24 9.11
C ARG A 267 -27.70 10.82 7.77
N TYR A 268 -27.19 10.27 6.67
CA TYR A 268 -27.40 10.75 5.30
C TYR A 268 -27.58 9.58 4.32
N PRO A 269 -28.55 8.66 4.55
CA PRO A 269 -28.70 7.44 3.74
C PRO A 269 -28.93 7.73 2.25
N GLU A 270 -29.53 8.88 1.94
CA GLU A 270 -29.68 9.39 0.58
C GLU A 270 -28.34 9.68 -0.10
N MET A 271 -27.33 10.16 0.64
CA MET A 271 -26.00 10.46 0.11
C MET A 271 -25.09 9.22 0.02
N PHE A 272 -25.57 8.06 0.45
CA PHE A 272 -24.77 6.85 0.54
C PHE A 272 -24.15 6.46 -0.80
N PHE A 273 -24.95 6.47 -1.87
CA PHE A 273 -24.47 6.13 -3.22
C PHE A 273 -23.42 7.15 -3.70
N ALA A 274 -23.68 8.44 -3.55
CA ALA A 274 -22.76 9.50 -3.97
C ALA A 274 -21.40 9.46 -3.27
N TYR A 275 -21.39 9.15 -1.97
CA TYR A 275 -20.16 9.10 -1.17
C TYR A 275 -19.43 7.75 -1.20
N ASN A 276 -20.07 6.69 -1.72
CA ASN A 276 -19.53 5.33 -1.71
C ASN A 276 -19.54 4.67 -3.09
N ASN A 277 -19.25 5.46 -4.14
CA ASN A 277 -18.97 4.97 -5.50
C ASN A 277 -17.46 5.03 -5.78
N GLY A 278 -16.95 4.10 -6.59
CA GLY A 278 -15.53 4.03 -6.94
C GLY A 278 -15.03 5.21 -7.78
N ILE A 279 -15.90 6.00 -8.40
CA ILE A 279 -15.57 7.27 -9.05
C ILE A 279 -16.74 8.23 -8.79
N ALA A 280 -16.47 9.42 -8.26
CA ALA A 280 -17.42 10.52 -8.14
C ALA A 280 -16.95 11.67 -9.03
N ALA A 281 -17.83 12.16 -9.91
CA ALA A 281 -17.54 13.28 -10.82
C ALA A 281 -18.41 14.48 -10.46
N THR A 282 -17.81 15.66 -10.37
CA THR A 282 -18.52 16.94 -10.23
C THR A 282 -18.61 17.60 -11.60
N GLU A 283 -19.80 18.08 -11.95
CA GLU A 283 -20.03 18.76 -13.22
C GLU A 283 -19.53 20.22 -13.14
N LEU A 284 -18.54 20.55 -13.97
CA LEU A 284 -18.15 21.93 -14.26
C LEU A 284 -18.74 22.33 -15.62
N MET A 285 -20.01 22.77 -15.58
CA MET A 285 -20.76 23.43 -16.67
C MET A 285 -21.19 22.54 -17.86
N LEU A 286 -22.50 22.31 -17.98
CA LEU A 286 -23.14 21.98 -19.26
C LEU A 286 -23.02 23.19 -20.21
N LYS A 287 -22.37 23.00 -21.36
CA LYS A 287 -22.59 23.85 -22.54
C LYS A 287 -23.69 23.27 -23.40
#